data_AF-W9THC2-F1
#
_entry.id   AF-W9THC2-F1
#
_cell.length_a   1.000
_cell.length_b   1.000
_cell.length_c   1.000
_cell.angle_alpha   90.00
_cell.angle_beta   90.00
_cell.angle_gamma   90.00
#
_symmetry.space_group_name_H-M   'P 1'
#
loop_
_entity.id
_entity.type
_entity.pdbx_description
1 polymer ?
#
loop_
_entity_poly.entity_id
_entity_poly.type
_entity_poly.pdbx_seq_one_letter_code
_entity_poly.pdbx_strand_id
1 'polypeptide(L)'
;MLAIRKQFKAFGRGTLKMLAPSNRRILAYLREFTGPTGETEIVFCVANVSRSAQAAELELSHHAGMVPVEMVGGSAFPPIGQLPYLLTLPPYGFYWFQLAPTNQMPSWHQEPVETMPDFQTLVLKRLDTLNAACKRILETDALPAYLPKRRWFAAKDVPIDSIRICYSVPFGDPQRPVLLCELCVESAGRSDLYQLPLGFLDEADFGTALPQQLALARVRRGPRVGLMTDAFALEQFVTGVIQGLRDELVLPCNDGEIRFVPMPQLAELQLPAEIEVRYVSAEQSNSSAIINNSVMIKMLRRVATGIHPELEMGTFLTERGFGHISGMLGQVSRINRQGEPVA
;
A
#
# COMPACT_ATOMS: atom_id res chain seq x y z
N MET A 1 -10.39 13.28 -30.97
CA MET A 1 -9.77 14.63 -30.91
C MET A 1 -10.78 15.78 -30.79
N LEU A 2 -11.79 15.89 -31.66
CA LEU A 2 -12.83 16.93 -31.56
C LEU A 2 -13.68 16.84 -30.28
N ALA A 3 -13.91 15.63 -29.76
CA ALA A 3 -14.63 15.41 -28.50
C ALA A 3 -13.89 16.03 -27.29
N ILE A 4 -12.58 15.79 -27.16
CA ILE A 4 -11.72 16.37 -26.12
C ILE A 4 -11.71 17.90 -26.24
N ARG A 5 -11.60 18.44 -27.46
CA ARG A 5 -11.63 19.90 -27.69
C ARG A 5 -12.98 20.54 -27.31
N LYS A 6 -14.08 19.79 -27.33
CA LYS A 6 -15.40 20.27 -26.87
C LYS A 6 -15.55 20.23 -25.35
N GLN A 7 -14.79 19.36 -24.67
CA GLN A 7 -14.81 19.23 -23.21
C GLN A 7 -14.06 20.36 -22.51
N PHE A 8 -13.02 20.93 -23.15
CA PHE A 8 -12.20 21.99 -22.57
C PHE A 8 -12.37 23.32 -23.32
N LYS A 9 -12.91 24.32 -22.62
CA LYS A 9 -13.19 25.65 -23.19
C LYS A 9 -11.89 26.39 -23.50
N ALA A 10 -10.80 26.09 -22.79
CA ALA A 10 -9.47 26.64 -23.04
C ALA A 10 -8.99 26.49 -24.51
N PHE A 11 -9.38 25.42 -25.22
CA PHE A 11 -8.97 25.25 -26.62
C PHE A 11 -9.58 26.27 -27.58
N GLY A 12 -10.81 26.74 -27.32
CA GLY A 12 -11.53 27.63 -28.23
C GLY A 12 -11.68 29.08 -27.73
N ARG A 13 -11.64 29.28 -26.41
CA ARG A 13 -11.90 30.57 -25.75
C ARG A 13 -10.79 31.04 -24.82
N GLY A 14 -9.78 30.19 -24.60
CA GLY A 14 -8.65 30.53 -23.74
C GLY A 14 -7.64 31.45 -24.41
N THR A 15 -6.85 32.14 -23.59
CA THR A 15 -5.66 32.87 -24.04
C THR A 15 -4.63 31.87 -24.56
N LEU A 16 -3.73 32.31 -25.45
CA LEU A 16 -2.60 31.51 -25.91
C LEU A 16 -1.31 32.18 -25.45
N LYS A 17 -0.47 31.42 -24.72
CA LYS A 17 0.87 31.84 -24.31
C LYS A 17 1.89 30.89 -24.91
N MET A 18 2.71 31.40 -25.82
CA MET A 18 3.78 30.59 -26.41
C MET A 18 4.86 30.28 -25.37
N LEU A 19 5.31 29.02 -25.35
CA LEU A 19 6.54 28.63 -24.68
C LEU A 19 7.64 28.67 -25.74
N ALA A 20 8.80 29.23 -25.41
CA ALA A 20 9.92 29.40 -26.34
C ALA A 20 11.04 28.39 -26.02
N PRO A 21 10.89 27.09 -26.34
CA PRO A 21 11.94 26.11 -26.14
C PRO A 21 13.18 26.45 -26.98
N SER A 22 14.36 26.10 -26.46
CA SER A 22 15.63 26.19 -27.20
C SER A 22 15.61 25.34 -28.48
N ASN A 23 14.90 24.21 -28.46
CA ASN A 23 14.71 23.34 -29.61
C ASN A 23 13.60 23.88 -30.54
N ARG A 24 13.99 24.53 -31.64
CA ARG A 24 13.08 25.09 -32.65
C ARG A 24 12.22 24.06 -33.40
N ARG A 25 12.51 22.75 -33.26
CA ARG A 25 11.68 21.66 -33.82
C ARG A 25 10.49 21.30 -32.92
N ILE A 26 10.39 21.93 -31.75
CA ILE A 26 9.30 21.77 -30.80
C ILE A 26 8.44 23.02 -30.81
N LEU A 27 7.13 22.83 -31.00
CA LEU A 27 6.12 23.85 -30.81
C LEU A 27 5.43 23.60 -29.48
N ALA A 28 5.52 24.54 -28.54
CA ALA A 28 4.91 24.41 -27.22
C ALA A 28 4.16 25.70 -26.84
N TYR A 29 2.99 25.56 -26.22
CA TYR A 29 2.17 26.69 -25.78
C TYR A 29 1.18 26.28 -24.68
N LEU A 30 0.77 27.25 -23.88
CA LEU A 30 -0.28 27.13 -22.88
C LEU A 30 -1.57 27.78 -23.40
N ARG A 31 -2.69 27.20 -22.99
CA ARG A 31 -4.04 27.70 -23.19
C ARG A 31 -4.69 27.86 -21.82
N GLU A 32 -5.12 29.07 -21.47
CA GLU A 32 -5.70 29.34 -20.15
C GLU A 32 -7.09 29.96 -20.29
N PHE A 33 -8.07 29.45 -19.56
CA PHE A 33 -9.43 29.98 -19.55
C PHE A 33 -10.01 29.92 -18.14
N THR A 34 -10.48 31.07 -17.64
CA THR A 34 -11.21 31.15 -16.37
C THR A 34 -12.70 31.27 -16.66
N GLY A 35 -13.48 30.33 -16.12
CA GLY A 35 -14.92 30.30 -16.26
C GLY A 35 -15.64 31.34 -15.40
N PRO A 36 -16.95 31.56 -15.63
CA PRO A 36 -17.76 32.51 -14.85
C PRO A 36 -17.88 32.15 -13.36
N THR A 37 -17.66 30.88 -13.03
CA THR A 37 -17.68 30.31 -11.67
C THR A 37 -16.33 30.42 -10.95
N GLY A 38 -15.30 30.99 -11.59
CA GLY A 38 -13.96 31.15 -11.03
C GLY A 38 -13.01 29.96 -11.25
N GLU A 39 -13.49 28.86 -11.82
CA GLU A 39 -12.66 27.70 -12.18
C GLU A 39 -11.71 28.04 -13.34
N THR A 40 -10.44 27.68 -13.22
CA THR A 40 -9.42 27.94 -14.25
C THR A 40 -8.97 26.65 -14.90
N GLU A 41 -9.16 26.56 -16.22
CA GLU A 41 -8.66 25.49 -17.07
C GLU A 41 -7.31 25.90 -17.66
N ILE A 42 -6.27 25.10 -17.43
CA ILE A 42 -4.95 25.28 -18.02
C ILE A 42 -4.61 24.06 -18.85
N VAL A 43 -4.39 24.27 -20.15
CA VAL A 43 -4.02 23.23 -21.10
C VAL A 43 -2.63 23.52 -21.65
N PHE A 44 -1.71 22.61 -21.40
CA PHE A 44 -0.35 22.63 -21.92
C PHE A 44 -0.25 21.76 -23.18
N CYS A 45 0.07 22.39 -24.31
CA CYS A 45 0.23 21.73 -25.61
C CYS A 45 1.70 21.72 -26.01
N VAL A 46 2.17 20.57 -26.49
CA VAL A 46 3.53 20.40 -27.02
C VAL A 46 3.51 19.45 -28.20
N ALA A 47 4.16 19.84 -29.29
CA ALA A 47 4.21 19.08 -30.53
C ALA A 47 5.62 19.09 -31.12
N ASN A 48 6.08 17.92 -31.54
CA ASN A 48 7.26 17.76 -32.36
C ASN A 48 6.89 17.95 -33.83
N VAL A 49 7.46 18.96 -34.49
CA VAL A 49 7.24 19.20 -35.93
C VAL A 49 8.30 18.52 -36.82
N SER A 50 9.17 17.69 -36.22
CA SER A 50 10.21 16.92 -36.91
C SER A 50 9.81 15.46 -37.14
N ARG A 51 10.43 14.85 -38.16
CA ARG A 51 10.39 13.40 -38.45
C ARG A 51 11.30 12.54 -37.56
N SER A 52 12.03 13.15 -36.65
CA SER A 52 12.93 12.48 -35.71
C SER A 52 12.42 12.69 -34.29
N ALA A 53 12.73 11.77 -33.37
CA ALA A 53 12.47 11.99 -31.95
C ALA A 53 13.22 13.23 -31.46
N GLN A 54 12.60 14.03 -30.60
CA GLN A 54 13.17 15.27 -30.08
C GLN A 54 12.97 15.33 -28.56
N ALA A 55 13.97 15.86 -27.87
CA ALA A 55 13.83 16.30 -26.48
C ALA A 55 13.49 17.80 -26.46
N ALA A 56 12.69 18.19 -25.47
CA ALA A 56 12.29 19.56 -25.20
C ALA A 56 12.60 19.88 -23.73
N GLU A 57 13.21 21.03 -23.50
CA GLU A 57 13.30 21.66 -22.18
C GLU A 57 12.32 22.84 -22.18
N LEU A 58 11.38 22.85 -21.24
CA LEU A 58 10.26 23.78 -21.24
C LEU A 58 10.19 24.56 -19.94
N GLU A 59 10.23 25.88 -20.05
CA GLU A 59 10.07 26.80 -18.91
C GLU A 59 8.62 26.80 -18.42
N LEU A 60 8.34 25.98 -17.40
CA LEU A 60 7.02 25.83 -16.78
C LEU A 60 7.01 26.19 -15.28
N SER A 61 8.09 26.80 -14.77
CA SER A 61 8.26 27.12 -13.34
C SER A 61 7.11 27.92 -12.70
N HIS A 62 6.36 28.70 -13.49
CA HIS A 62 5.18 29.44 -13.04
C HIS A 62 4.01 28.53 -12.61
N HIS A 63 4.03 27.27 -13.04
CA HIS A 63 3.05 26.23 -12.74
C HIS A 63 3.66 25.15 -11.84
N ALA A 64 4.73 25.46 -11.10
CA ALA A 64 5.35 24.54 -10.17
C ALA A 64 4.34 23.98 -9.15
N GLY A 65 4.39 22.67 -8.91
CA GLY A 65 3.42 21.94 -8.09
C GLY A 65 2.13 21.55 -8.81
N MET A 66 1.96 21.90 -10.09
CA MET A 66 0.92 21.32 -10.96
C MET A 66 1.43 20.06 -11.66
N VAL A 67 0.49 19.18 -11.99
CA VAL A 67 0.76 17.88 -12.63
C VAL A 67 0.18 17.89 -14.03
N PRO A 68 0.98 17.64 -15.08
CA PRO A 68 0.48 17.47 -16.43
C PRO A 68 -0.21 16.12 -16.57
N VAL A 69 -1.49 16.13 -16.94
CA VAL A 69 -2.30 14.92 -17.18
C VAL A 69 -2.66 14.86 -18.67
N GLU A 70 -2.17 13.83 -19.36
CA GLU A 70 -2.36 13.65 -20.79
C GLU A 70 -3.84 13.40 -21.10
N MET A 71 -4.40 14.19 -22.01
CA MET A 71 -5.85 14.30 -22.17
C MET A 71 -6.48 13.21 -23.05
N VAL A 72 -5.67 12.42 -23.78
CA VAL A 72 -6.16 11.35 -24.67
C VAL A 72 -6.25 10.00 -23.96
N GLY A 73 -5.16 9.59 -23.30
CA GLY A 73 -4.99 8.34 -22.57
C GLY A 73 -5.09 8.51 -21.05
N GLY A 74 -5.21 9.75 -20.56
CA GLY A 74 -5.40 10.04 -19.15
C GLY A 74 -4.10 10.07 -18.34
N SER A 75 -2.97 9.60 -18.89
CA SER A 75 -1.69 9.38 -18.19
C SER A 75 -1.09 10.63 -17.55
N ALA A 76 -0.71 10.55 -16.28
CA ALA A 76 -0.16 11.66 -15.52
C ALA A 76 1.38 11.62 -15.58
N PHE A 77 1.98 12.79 -15.75
CA PHE A 77 3.41 12.97 -15.90
C PHE A 77 4.02 13.52 -14.61
N PRO A 78 5.35 13.47 -14.42
CA PRO A 78 5.99 14.02 -13.23
C PRO A 78 5.54 15.46 -12.94
N PRO A 79 5.37 15.85 -11.67
CA PRO A 79 4.94 17.19 -11.30
C PRO A 79 5.94 18.23 -11.82
N ILE A 80 5.43 19.41 -12.19
CA ILE A 80 6.25 20.52 -12.63
C ILE A 80 7.03 21.05 -11.42
N GLY A 81 8.36 21.04 -11.53
CA GLY A 81 9.27 21.60 -10.53
C GLY A 81 9.67 23.05 -10.82
N GLN A 82 10.71 23.51 -10.12
CA GLN A 82 11.32 24.84 -10.35
C GLN A 82 12.32 24.83 -11.52
N LEU A 83 12.76 23.66 -11.96
CA LEU A 83 13.68 23.47 -13.09
C LEU A 83 12.93 23.32 -14.42
N PRO A 84 13.60 23.52 -15.58
CA PRO A 84 12.99 23.30 -16.88
C PRO A 84 12.39 21.90 -17.00
N TYR A 85 11.16 21.82 -17.49
CA TYR A 85 10.43 20.57 -17.61
C TYR A 85 10.90 19.80 -18.84
N LEU A 86 11.43 18.60 -18.64
CA LEU A 86 12.00 17.77 -19.69
C LEU A 86 10.95 16.83 -20.27
N LEU A 87 10.84 16.81 -21.61
CA LEU A 87 9.93 15.91 -22.31
C LEU A 87 10.58 15.38 -23.58
N THR A 88 10.36 14.10 -23.89
CA THR A 88 10.74 13.49 -25.16
C THR A 88 9.51 13.18 -25.98
N LEU A 89 9.56 13.50 -27.27
CA LEU A 89 8.46 13.27 -28.21
C LEU A 89 8.94 12.41 -29.38
N PRO A 90 8.16 11.40 -29.82
CA PRO A 90 8.45 10.65 -31.03
C PRO A 90 8.30 11.55 -32.28
N PRO A 91 8.76 11.10 -33.46
CA PRO A 91 8.51 11.77 -34.73
C PRO A 91 7.06 12.21 -34.89
N TYR A 92 6.82 13.49 -35.16
CA TYR A 92 5.48 14.08 -35.31
C TYR A 92 4.51 13.89 -34.13
N GLY A 93 5.04 13.46 -32.97
CA GLY A 93 4.26 13.25 -31.76
C GLY A 93 3.82 14.58 -31.14
N PHE A 94 2.68 14.55 -30.46
CA PHE A 94 2.18 15.69 -29.70
C PHE A 94 1.51 15.20 -28.43
N TYR A 95 1.45 16.07 -27.42
CA TYR A 95 0.68 15.87 -26.21
C TYR A 95 -0.20 17.08 -25.93
N TRP A 96 -1.38 16.80 -25.39
CA TRP A 96 -2.21 17.78 -24.71
C TRP A 96 -2.30 17.38 -23.25
N PHE A 97 -1.85 18.26 -22.38
CA PHE A 97 -1.91 18.07 -20.95
C PHE A 97 -2.92 19.03 -20.34
N GLN A 98 -3.78 18.52 -19.47
CA GLN A 98 -4.45 19.36 -18.49
C GLN A 98 -3.49 19.53 -17.30
N LEU A 99 -3.21 20.77 -16.88
CA LEU A 99 -2.47 21.00 -15.65
C LEU A 99 -3.45 21.00 -14.48
N ALA A 100 -3.34 20.00 -13.61
CA ALA A 100 -4.16 19.87 -12.42
C ALA A 100 -3.32 20.17 -11.17
N PRO A 101 -3.90 20.82 -10.13
CA PRO A 101 -3.23 20.93 -8.86
C PRO A 101 -3.05 19.55 -8.22
N THR A 102 -1.94 19.36 -7.49
CA THR A 102 -1.60 18.08 -6.83
C THR A 102 -2.70 17.54 -5.90
N ASN A 103 -3.59 18.39 -5.39
CA ASN A 103 -4.71 17.97 -4.53
C ASN A 103 -5.95 17.44 -5.29
N GLN A 104 -5.97 17.50 -6.62
CA GLN A 104 -7.06 17.02 -7.48
C GLN A 104 -6.62 15.86 -8.39
N MET A 105 -5.69 15.02 -7.90
CA MET A 105 -5.20 13.85 -8.63
C MET A 105 -6.22 12.70 -8.70
N PRO A 106 -6.39 12.05 -9.86
CA PRO A 106 -6.90 10.69 -9.94
C PRO A 106 -5.91 9.69 -9.30
N SER A 107 -6.44 8.66 -8.64
CA SER A 107 -5.76 7.79 -7.67
C SER A 107 -4.68 6.81 -8.18
N TRP A 108 -4.11 6.99 -9.38
CA TRP A 108 -3.23 5.99 -10.01
C TRP A 108 -1.80 6.50 -10.33
N HIS A 109 -1.32 7.55 -9.66
CA HIS A 109 0.09 7.94 -9.70
C HIS A 109 0.97 6.91 -8.94
N GLN A 110 1.77 6.13 -9.67
CA GLN A 110 2.95 5.45 -9.14
C GLN A 110 4.15 6.40 -9.27
N GLU A 111 4.80 6.70 -8.15
CA GLU A 111 6.08 7.41 -8.13
C GLU A 111 7.18 6.59 -8.84
N PRO A 112 8.22 7.25 -9.40
CA PRO A 112 9.35 6.59 -10.05
C PRO A 112 10.01 5.57 -9.12
N VAL A 113 10.62 4.52 -9.68
CA VAL A 113 11.37 3.48 -8.96
C VAL A 113 12.35 4.13 -7.99
N GLU A 114 11.95 4.20 -6.72
CA GLU A 114 12.84 4.56 -5.63
C GLU A 114 14.00 3.56 -5.67
N THR A 115 15.24 4.06 -5.65
CA THR A 115 16.38 3.23 -5.22
C THR A 115 15.94 2.49 -3.97
N MET A 116 16.07 1.15 -3.98
CA MET A 116 15.68 0.30 -2.85
C MET A 116 16.09 0.99 -1.55
N PRO A 117 15.14 1.23 -0.62
CA PRO A 117 15.47 1.89 0.64
C PRO A 117 16.67 1.21 1.30
N ASP A 118 17.50 1.98 2.03
CA ASP A 118 18.61 1.44 2.82
C ASP A 118 18.06 0.51 3.92
N PHE A 119 17.79 -0.73 3.52
CA PHE A 119 17.25 -1.76 4.38
C PHE A 119 18.39 -2.52 5.05
N GLN A 120 18.22 -2.77 6.34
CA GLN A 120 19.04 -3.75 7.03
C GLN A 120 18.88 -5.12 6.37
N THR A 121 19.99 -5.85 6.23
CA THR A 121 19.99 -7.16 5.57
C THR A 121 19.92 -8.28 6.61
N LEU A 122 18.84 -9.06 6.56
CA LEU A 122 18.63 -10.27 7.35
C LEU A 122 19.15 -11.48 6.58
N VAL A 123 19.96 -12.31 7.23
CA VAL A 123 20.46 -13.57 6.64
C VAL A 123 19.67 -14.73 7.22
N LEU A 124 18.77 -15.29 6.41
CA LEU A 124 17.88 -16.38 6.81
C LEU A 124 18.29 -17.69 6.14
N LYS A 125 18.25 -18.80 6.90
CA LYS A 125 18.38 -20.16 6.36
C LYS A 125 17.02 -20.70 5.89
N ARG A 126 15.98 -20.42 6.66
CA ARG A 126 14.58 -20.82 6.42
C ARG A 126 13.68 -19.59 6.64
N LEU A 127 12.52 -19.57 5.98
CA LEU A 127 11.55 -18.46 6.08
C LEU A 127 10.56 -18.63 7.24
N ASP A 128 10.43 -19.85 7.77
CA ASP A 128 9.52 -20.21 8.84
C ASP A 128 10.07 -19.92 10.25
N THR A 129 11.25 -19.31 10.35
CA THR A 129 11.89 -19.03 11.64
C THR A 129 12.74 -17.77 11.61
N LEU A 130 12.67 -16.99 12.69
CA LEU A 130 13.58 -15.89 12.96
C LEU A 130 14.62 -16.33 13.99
N ASN A 131 15.89 -16.39 13.55
CA ASN A 131 16.98 -16.62 14.48
C ASN A 131 17.25 -15.38 15.35
N ALA A 132 17.97 -15.56 16.46
CA ALA A 132 18.24 -14.48 17.42
C ALA A 132 18.97 -13.26 16.82
N ALA A 133 19.83 -13.46 15.82
CA ALA A 133 20.51 -12.36 15.14
C ALA A 133 19.55 -11.54 14.28
N CYS A 134 18.68 -12.19 13.51
CA CYS A 134 17.66 -11.52 12.70
C CYS A 134 16.63 -10.82 13.58
N LYS A 135 16.20 -11.47 14.66
CA LYS A 135 15.31 -10.87 15.66
C LYS A 135 15.91 -9.59 16.25
N ARG A 136 17.19 -9.62 16.62
CA ARG A 136 17.89 -8.42 17.12
C ARG A 136 17.88 -7.29 16.10
N ILE A 137 18.30 -7.55 14.85
CA ILE A 137 18.30 -6.52 13.79
C ILE A 137 16.90 -5.95 13.55
N LEU A 138 15.86 -6.78 13.59
CA LEU A 138 14.49 -6.33 13.47
C LEU A 138 14.11 -5.40 14.63
N GLU A 139 14.38 -5.80 15.86
CA GLU A 139 14.05 -5.06 17.09
C GLU A 139 14.83 -3.74 17.22
N THR A 140 16.11 -3.72 16.85
CA THR A 140 17.00 -2.57 17.09
C THR A 140 17.08 -1.58 15.93
N ASP A 141 16.85 -2.02 14.69
CA ASP A 141 17.13 -1.20 13.50
C ASP A 141 15.92 -1.09 12.57
N ALA A 142 15.36 -2.23 12.13
CA ALA A 142 14.32 -2.21 11.10
C ALA A 142 12.96 -1.72 11.62
N LEU A 143 12.48 -2.26 12.74
CA LEU A 143 11.18 -1.91 13.30
C LEU A 143 11.12 -0.46 13.82
N PRO A 144 12.15 0.09 14.51
CA PRO A 144 12.15 1.50 14.91
C PRO A 144 12.04 2.47 13.72
N ALA A 145 12.64 2.13 12.57
CA ALA A 145 12.52 2.93 11.35
C ALA A 145 11.18 2.71 10.60
N TYR A 146 10.56 1.54 10.77
CA TYR A 146 9.36 1.13 10.05
C TYR A 146 8.06 1.60 10.72
N LEU A 147 7.91 1.39 12.04
CA LEU A 147 6.65 1.61 12.76
C LEU A 147 6.15 3.06 12.72
N PRO A 148 6.98 4.10 12.94
CA PRO A 148 6.51 5.49 12.89
C PRO A 148 5.90 5.91 11.54
N LYS A 149 6.31 5.23 10.45
CA LYS A 149 5.79 5.48 9.09
C LYS A 149 4.42 4.83 8.86
N ARG A 150 3.94 3.97 9.76
CA ARG A 150 2.67 3.27 9.60
C ARG A 150 1.52 4.10 10.14
N ARG A 151 0.43 4.18 9.37
CA ARG A 151 -0.75 4.96 9.77
C ARG A 151 -1.39 4.44 11.07
N TRP A 152 -1.42 3.13 11.24
CA TRP A 152 -1.99 2.40 12.39
C TRP A 152 -1.12 2.39 13.64
N PHE A 153 0.13 2.84 13.57
CA PHE A 153 0.96 2.98 14.74
C PHE A 153 0.53 4.20 15.54
N ALA A 154 0.16 4.02 16.81
CA ALA A 154 -0.47 5.08 17.61
C ALA A 154 0.55 6.07 18.21
N ALA A 155 1.78 5.64 18.50
CA ALA A 155 2.79 6.44 19.21
C ALA A 155 3.70 7.24 18.26
N LYS A 156 3.13 8.02 17.33
CA LYS A 156 3.92 8.74 16.29
C LYS A 156 4.78 9.88 16.83
N ASP A 157 4.35 10.51 17.92
CA ASP A 157 4.97 11.71 18.47
C ASP A 157 5.82 11.44 19.72
N VAL A 158 6.06 10.16 20.03
CA VAL A 158 6.79 9.73 21.22
C VAL A 158 7.96 8.83 20.80
N PRO A 159 9.17 9.05 21.35
CA PRO A 159 10.28 8.13 21.13
C PRO A 159 9.92 6.70 21.53
N ILE A 160 10.37 5.74 20.73
CA ILE A 160 10.28 4.32 21.07
C ILE A 160 11.46 3.98 21.97
N ASP A 161 11.18 3.49 23.18
CA ASP A 161 12.19 3.09 24.16
C ASP A 161 12.74 1.69 23.83
N SER A 162 11.86 0.75 23.51
CA SER A 162 12.23 -0.61 23.12
C SER A 162 11.17 -1.28 22.24
N ILE A 163 11.58 -2.23 21.41
CA ILE A 163 10.70 -3.11 20.65
C ILE A 163 11.12 -4.54 20.90
N ARG A 164 10.16 -5.42 21.18
CA ARG A 164 10.38 -6.86 21.36
C ARG A 164 9.38 -7.66 20.54
N ILE A 165 9.85 -8.60 19.74
CA ILE A 165 9.00 -9.60 19.09
C ILE A 165 8.61 -10.64 20.17
N CYS A 166 7.36 -10.64 20.62
CA CYS A 166 6.86 -11.57 21.64
C CYS A 166 6.86 -13.01 21.14
N TYR A 167 6.34 -13.22 19.93
CA TYR A 167 6.38 -14.50 19.23
C TYR A 167 6.51 -14.29 17.71
N SER A 168 6.94 -15.33 17.02
CA SER A 168 6.92 -15.44 15.56
C SER A 168 6.59 -16.88 15.21
N VAL A 169 5.37 -17.15 14.73
CA VAL A 169 4.91 -18.53 14.46
C VAL A 169 4.60 -18.68 12.97
N PRO A 170 5.20 -19.66 12.27
CA PRO A 170 4.91 -19.89 10.86
C PRO A 170 3.51 -20.45 10.66
N PHE A 171 2.84 -20.00 9.60
CA PHE A 171 1.57 -20.56 9.13
C PHE A 171 1.41 -20.35 7.61
N GLY A 172 0.41 -21.02 7.03
CA GLY A 172 0.16 -21.01 5.59
C GLY A 172 1.00 -22.04 4.83
N ASP A 173 1.27 -21.78 3.55
CA ASP A 173 2.01 -22.68 2.67
C ASP A 173 3.45 -22.93 3.20
N PRO A 174 3.84 -24.19 3.47
CA PRO A 174 5.21 -24.52 3.92
C PRO A 174 6.33 -24.08 2.97
N GLN A 175 6.05 -23.91 1.66
CA GLN A 175 7.04 -23.43 0.70
C GLN A 175 7.21 -21.91 0.73
N ARG A 176 6.15 -21.18 1.08
CA ARG A 176 6.09 -19.72 1.19
C ARG A 176 5.42 -19.30 2.50
N PRO A 177 6.00 -19.68 3.66
CA PRO A 177 5.35 -19.46 4.94
C PRO A 177 5.32 -17.97 5.25
N VAL A 178 4.28 -17.57 5.97
CA VAL A 178 4.18 -16.27 6.63
C VAL A 178 4.32 -16.47 8.13
N LEU A 179 4.83 -15.48 8.83
CA LEU A 179 5.00 -15.50 10.27
C LEU A 179 3.93 -14.62 10.91
N LEU A 180 3.11 -15.17 11.81
CA LEU A 180 2.33 -14.34 12.73
C LEU A 180 3.27 -13.85 13.81
N CYS A 181 3.36 -12.53 13.98
CA CYS A 181 4.17 -11.91 15.02
C CYS A 181 3.37 -10.87 15.78
N GLU A 182 3.60 -10.86 17.10
CA GLU A 182 3.17 -9.79 18.00
C GLU A 182 4.42 -9.05 18.50
N LEU A 183 4.34 -7.73 18.49
CA LEU A 183 5.36 -6.83 18.95
C LEU A 183 4.92 -6.20 20.27
N CYS A 184 5.79 -6.17 21.26
CA CYS A 184 5.67 -5.32 22.43
C CYS A 184 6.50 -4.08 22.19
N VAL A 185 5.86 -2.92 22.15
CA VAL A 185 6.51 -1.61 21.95
C VAL A 185 6.40 -0.82 23.23
N GLU A 186 7.55 -0.43 23.78
CA GLU A 186 7.62 0.46 24.95
C GLU A 186 7.88 1.89 24.50
N SER A 187 7.07 2.83 24.99
CA SER A 187 7.18 4.24 24.66
C SER A 187 6.55 5.11 25.77
N ALA A 188 7.31 6.08 26.28
CA ALA A 188 6.90 6.97 27.38
C ALA A 188 6.30 6.22 28.59
N GLY A 189 6.93 5.10 28.97
CA GLY A 189 6.50 4.29 30.10
C GLY A 189 5.20 3.52 29.89
N ARG A 190 4.69 3.45 28.66
CA ARG A 190 3.58 2.57 28.27
C ARG A 190 4.09 1.42 27.43
N SER A 191 3.43 0.27 27.56
CA SER A 191 3.68 -0.92 26.77
C SER A 191 2.43 -1.24 25.93
N ASP A 192 2.59 -1.27 24.61
CA ASP A 192 1.52 -1.56 23.67
C ASP A 192 1.87 -2.80 22.82
N LEU A 193 0.86 -3.65 22.59
CA LEU A 193 1.01 -4.83 21.74
C LEU A 193 0.51 -4.54 20.33
N TYR A 194 1.29 -4.94 19.33
CA TYR A 194 0.95 -4.76 17.92
C TYR A 194 1.08 -6.05 17.12
N GLN A 195 0.07 -6.38 16.30
CA GLN A 195 0.13 -7.47 15.34
C GLN A 195 0.80 -7.01 14.04
N LEU A 196 1.92 -7.65 13.69
CA LEU A 196 2.64 -7.42 12.45
C LEU A 196 3.07 -8.76 11.86
N PRO A 197 2.26 -9.38 10.98
CA PRO A 197 2.68 -10.59 10.32
C PRO A 197 3.84 -10.27 9.35
N LEU A 198 4.83 -11.15 9.28
CA LEU A 198 6.02 -10.96 8.44
C LEU A 198 6.02 -11.97 7.29
N GLY A 199 6.26 -11.48 6.10
CA GLY A 199 6.32 -12.28 4.88
C GLY A 199 7.56 -11.98 4.06
N PHE A 200 7.90 -12.91 3.17
CA PHE A 200 9.02 -12.76 2.23
C PHE A 200 8.48 -12.51 0.83
N LEU A 201 8.89 -11.39 0.23
CA LEU A 201 8.68 -11.05 -1.18
C LEU A 201 9.96 -11.38 -1.95
N ASP A 202 9.89 -12.30 -2.90
CA ASP A 202 11.03 -12.68 -3.73
C ASP A 202 11.37 -11.57 -4.73
N GLU A 203 12.64 -11.47 -5.14
CA GLU A 203 13.09 -10.48 -6.12
C GLU A 203 12.41 -10.64 -7.48
N ALA A 204 12.04 -11.88 -7.84
CA ALA A 204 11.27 -12.15 -9.05
C ALA A 204 9.86 -11.52 -9.02
N ASP A 205 9.34 -11.22 -7.84
CA ASP A 205 8.02 -10.63 -7.63
C ASP A 205 8.09 -9.10 -7.39
N PHE A 206 9.28 -8.48 -7.58
CA PHE A 206 9.43 -7.03 -7.52
C PHE A 206 8.67 -6.38 -8.68
N GLY A 207 7.63 -5.64 -8.35
CA GLY A 207 6.59 -5.19 -9.28
C GLY A 207 5.22 -5.10 -8.62
N THR A 208 5.01 -5.86 -7.53
CA THR A 208 3.88 -5.67 -6.62
C THR A 208 4.11 -4.43 -5.74
N ALA A 209 3.42 -3.34 -6.05
CA ALA A 209 3.68 -2.03 -5.42
C ALA A 209 3.49 -2.04 -3.89
N LEU A 210 2.40 -2.60 -3.38
CA LEU A 210 2.09 -2.50 -1.94
C LEU A 210 3.05 -3.32 -1.06
N PRO A 211 3.32 -4.62 -1.31
CA PRO A 211 4.31 -5.38 -0.54
C PRO A 211 5.69 -4.73 -0.53
N GLN A 212 6.10 -4.13 -1.65
CA GLN A 212 7.39 -3.44 -1.74
C GLN A 212 7.39 -2.13 -0.92
N GLN A 213 6.32 -1.35 -0.94
CA GLN A 213 6.15 -0.14 -0.12
C GLN A 213 6.06 -0.43 1.40
N LEU A 214 5.63 -1.63 1.77
CA LEU A 214 5.56 -2.09 3.16
C LEU A 214 6.81 -2.87 3.60
N ALA A 215 7.84 -2.97 2.75
CA ALA A 215 9.08 -3.63 3.12
C ALA A 215 9.78 -2.93 4.30
N LEU A 216 10.32 -3.73 5.22
CA LEU A 216 11.04 -3.26 6.40
C LEU A 216 12.51 -3.72 6.44
N ALA A 217 12.86 -4.77 5.71
CA ALA A 217 14.24 -5.28 5.65
C ALA A 217 14.52 -6.00 4.33
N ARG A 218 15.79 -6.09 3.97
CA ARG A 218 16.26 -6.97 2.89
C ARG A 218 16.50 -8.35 3.47
N VAL A 219 16.18 -9.39 2.73
CA VAL A 219 16.42 -10.78 3.14
C VAL A 219 17.35 -11.44 2.15
N ARG A 220 18.40 -12.10 2.65
CA ARG A 220 19.28 -12.97 1.89
C ARG A 220 19.13 -14.41 2.39
N ARG A 221 18.79 -15.32 1.48
CA ARG A 221 18.68 -16.76 1.72
C ARG A 221 19.49 -17.53 0.69
N GLY A 222 20.74 -17.83 1.03
CA GLY A 222 21.71 -18.43 0.10
C GLY A 222 21.92 -17.51 -1.12
N PRO A 223 21.62 -17.97 -2.35
CA PRO A 223 21.69 -17.13 -3.55
C PRO A 223 20.45 -16.25 -3.75
N ARG A 224 19.33 -16.53 -3.07
CA ARG A 224 18.09 -15.76 -3.23
C ARG A 224 18.12 -14.50 -2.38
N VAL A 225 17.64 -13.42 -2.98
CA VAL A 225 17.45 -12.12 -2.33
C VAL A 225 15.97 -11.75 -2.45
N GLY A 226 15.47 -11.01 -1.47
CA GLY A 226 14.13 -10.47 -1.48
C GLY A 226 13.94 -9.46 -0.37
N LEU A 227 12.69 -9.16 -0.04
CA LEU A 227 12.30 -8.23 1.00
C LEU A 227 11.51 -8.95 2.10
N MET A 228 11.73 -8.56 3.34
CA MET A 228 10.80 -8.82 4.43
C MET A 228 9.79 -7.68 4.48
N THR A 229 8.52 -8.03 4.43
CA THR A 229 7.41 -7.09 4.37
C THR A 229 6.30 -7.48 5.33
N ASP A 230 5.32 -6.59 5.48
CA ASP A 230 4.06 -6.88 6.14
C ASP A 230 3.27 -7.93 5.36
N ALA A 231 3.17 -9.13 5.93
CA ALA A 231 2.54 -10.26 5.24
C ALA A 231 1.06 -10.00 4.94
N PHE A 232 0.40 -9.07 5.64
CA PHE A 232 -0.98 -8.73 5.36
C PHE A 232 -1.18 -8.34 3.89
N ALA A 233 -0.18 -7.69 3.27
CA ALA A 233 -0.21 -7.30 1.87
C ALA A 233 0.14 -8.42 0.87
N LEU A 234 0.38 -9.64 1.35
CA LEU A 234 0.66 -10.81 0.51
C LEU A 234 -0.59 -11.67 0.39
N GLU A 235 -0.89 -12.13 -0.82
CA GLU A 235 -2.05 -13.00 -1.08
C GLU A 235 -1.99 -14.30 -0.26
N GLN A 236 -0.79 -14.86 -0.09
CA GLN A 236 -0.55 -16.07 0.71
C GLN A 236 -0.93 -15.93 2.20
N PHE A 237 -0.91 -14.72 2.76
CA PHE A 237 -1.44 -14.49 4.11
C PHE A 237 -2.96 -14.58 4.11
N VAL A 238 -3.61 -13.95 3.13
CA VAL A 238 -5.08 -13.93 3.00
C VAL A 238 -5.61 -15.35 2.79
N THR A 239 -5.04 -16.10 1.85
CA THR A 239 -5.42 -17.51 1.63
C THR A 239 -5.10 -18.37 2.85
N GLY A 240 -3.94 -18.16 3.49
CA GLY A 240 -3.54 -18.87 4.70
C GLY A 240 -4.51 -18.65 5.87
N VAL A 241 -5.08 -17.44 6.02
CA VAL A 241 -6.08 -17.17 7.07
C VAL A 241 -7.39 -17.90 6.80
N ILE A 242 -7.90 -17.85 5.57
CA ILE A 242 -9.16 -18.52 5.20
C ILE A 242 -9.02 -20.03 5.36
N GLN A 243 -7.90 -20.60 4.90
CA GLN A 243 -7.63 -22.02 5.05
C GLN A 243 -7.43 -22.41 6.52
N GLY A 244 -6.69 -21.60 7.29
CA GLY A 244 -6.50 -21.82 8.73
C GLY A 244 -7.82 -21.81 9.52
N LEU A 245 -8.78 -20.96 9.13
CA LEU A 245 -10.14 -20.97 9.70
C LEU A 245 -10.90 -22.25 9.35
N ARG A 246 -10.83 -22.71 8.09
CA ARG A 246 -11.46 -23.97 7.67
C ARG A 246 -10.88 -25.19 8.38
N ASP A 247 -9.58 -25.15 8.66
CA ASP A 247 -8.85 -26.23 9.31
C ASP A 247 -8.87 -26.14 10.85
N GLU A 248 -9.54 -25.13 11.42
CA GLU A 248 -9.60 -24.88 12.87
C GLU A 248 -8.22 -24.87 13.54
N LEU A 249 -7.26 -24.23 12.86
CA LEU A 249 -5.85 -24.32 13.20
C LEU A 249 -5.57 -23.78 14.62
N VAL A 250 -4.76 -24.52 15.38
CA VAL A 250 -4.20 -24.08 16.67
C VAL A 250 -2.69 -24.05 16.56
N LEU A 251 -2.12 -22.86 16.70
CA LEU A 251 -0.70 -22.61 16.58
C LEU A 251 -0.08 -22.31 17.95
N PRO A 252 0.76 -23.20 18.50
CA PRO A 252 1.43 -22.93 19.75
C PRO A 252 2.42 -21.76 19.60
N CYS A 253 2.42 -20.86 20.58
CA CYS A 253 3.37 -19.76 20.65
C CYS A 253 3.98 -19.67 22.06
N ASN A 254 5.05 -18.90 22.24
CA ASN A 254 5.69 -18.81 23.54
C ASN A 254 4.75 -18.27 24.64
N ASP A 255 3.73 -17.49 24.26
CA ASP A 255 2.80 -16.86 25.19
C ASP A 255 1.34 -17.32 24.96
N GLY A 256 1.17 -18.64 24.88
CA GLY A 256 -0.13 -19.30 24.71
C GLY A 256 -0.28 -19.91 23.31
N GLU A 257 -1.41 -19.70 22.66
CA GLU A 257 -1.65 -20.24 21.32
C GLU A 257 -2.53 -19.31 20.49
N ILE A 258 -2.34 -19.34 19.17
CA ILE A 258 -3.18 -18.61 18.23
C ILE A 258 -4.22 -19.59 17.71
N ARG A 259 -5.50 -19.27 17.88
CA ARG A 259 -6.62 -20.10 17.45
C ARG A 259 -7.35 -19.46 16.28
N PHE A 260 -7.60 -20.28 15.27
CA PHE A 260 -8.44 -19.96 14.15
C PHE A 260 -9.81 -20.60 14.41
N VAL A 261 -10.83 -19.77 14.64
CA VAL A 261 -12.17 -20.23 15.02
C VAL A 261 -13.15 -19.83 13.92
N PRO A 262 -13.65 -20.77 13.12
CA PRO A 262 -14.64 -20.49 12.08
C PRO A 262 -16.03 -20.26 12.67
N MET A 263 -16.85 -19.49 11.97
CA MET A 263 -18.29 -19.43 12.16
C MET A 263 -18.99 -20.34 11.14
N PRO A 264 -20.20 -20.85 11.42
CA PRO A 264 -20.93 -21.73 10.50
C PRO A 264 -21.06 -21.19 9.07
N GLN A 265 -21.20 -19.86 8.94
CA GLN A 265 -21.32 -19.16 7.66
C GLN A 265 -20.09 -19.33 6.75
N LEU A 266 -18.90 -19.66 7.29
CA LEU A 266 -17.72 -19.93 6.48
C LEU A 266 -17.88 -21.17 5.60
N ALA A 267 -18.66 -22.16 6.03
CA ALA A 267 -18.88 -23.39 5.27
C ALA A 267 -19.62 -23.13 3.94
N GLU A 268 -20.41 -22.07 3.89
CA GLU A 268 -21.16 -21.65 2.69
C GLU A 268 -20.31 -20.81 1.73
N LEU A 269 -19.16 -20.31 2.19
CA LEU A 269 -18.28 -19.47 1.38
C LEU A 269 -17.56 -20.29 0.31
N GLN A 270 -17.96 -20.07 -0.95
CA GLN A 270 -17.25 -20.56 -2.13
C GLN A 270 -16.36 -19.47 -2.70
N LEU A 271 -15.06 -19.75 -2.81
CA LEU A 271 -14.10 -18.88 -3.47
C LEU A 271 -13.59 -19.57 -4.75
N PRO A 272 -13.41 -18.83 -5.86
CA PRO A 272 -12.72 -19.33 -7.04
C PRO A 272 -11.28 -19.75 -6.71
N ALA A 273 -10.68 -20.56 -7.59
CA ALA A 273 -9.32 -21.04 -7.45
C ALA A 273 -8.28 -19.89 -7.48
N GLU A 274 -8.53 -18.87 -8.30
CA GLU A 274 -7.77 -17.63 -8.31
C GLU A 274 -8.58 -16.55 -7.58
N ILE A 275 -7.97 -15.92 -6.58
CA ILE A 275 -8.62 -14.87 -5.80
C ILE A 275 -8.12 -13.49 -6.18
N GLU A 276 -9.03 -12.53 -6.30
CA GLU A 276 -8.69 -11.12 -6.40
C GLU A 276 -8.72 -10.49 -5.00
N VAL A 277 -7.59 -9.92 -4.57
CA VAL A 277 -7.46 -9.26 -3.27
C VAL A 277 -7.28 -7.75 -3.46
N ARG A 278 -8.19 -6.98 -2.86
CA ARG A 278 -8.13 -5.52 -2.81
C ARG A 278 -7.86 -5.03 -1.40
N TYR A 279 -6.70 -4.45 -1.18
CA TYR A 279 -6.33 -3.85 0.10
C TYR A 279 -6.97 -2.47 0.31
N VAL A 280 -7.55 -2.24 1.48
CA VAL A 280 -8.24 -1.00 1.83
C VAL A 280 -7.28 -0.08 2.58
N SER A 281 -6.98 1.08 1.99
CA SER A 281 -6.01 2.06 2.51
C SER A 281 -6.59 3.13 3.44
N ALA A 282 -7.91 3.09 3.68
CA ALA A 282 -8.67 4.15 4.36
C ALA A 282 -8.74 4.01 5.89
N GLU A 283 -8.45 2.84 6.46
CA GLU A 283 -8.62 2.60 7.91
C GLU A 283 -7.43 3.09 8.74
N GLN A 284 -7.71 3.74 9.86
CA GLN A 284 -6.68 4.38 10.69
C GLN A 284 -6.03 3.44 11.71
N SER A 285 -6.75 2.47 12.27
CA SER A 285 -6.24 1.61 13.36
C SER A 285 -5.99 0.15 12.96
N ASN A 286 -6.48 -0.26 11.79
CA ASN A 286 -6.54 -1.65 11.36
C ASN A 286 -6.01 -1.80 9.93
N SER A 287 -5.93 -3.03 9.45
CA SER A 287 -5.70 -3.32 8.03
C SER A 287 -6.79 -4.21 7.50
N SER A 288 -7.36 -3.83 6.35
CA SER A 288 -8.50 -4.54 5.76
C SER A 288 -8.20 -4.95 4.32
N ALA A 289 -8.63 -6.15 3.95
CA ALA A 289 -8.49 -6.72 2.61
C ALA A 289 -9.84 -7.29 2.18
N ILE A 290 -10.27 -6.96 0.97
CA ILE A 290 -11.51 -7.46 0.38
C ILE A 290 -11.14 -8.52 -0.66
N ILE A 291 -11.74 -9.71 -0.55
CA ILE A 291 -11.53 -10.83 -1.47
C ILE A 291 -12.77 -11.01 -2.36
N ASN A 292 -12.59 -10.97 -3.68
CA ASN A 292 -13.64 -11.19 -4.69
C ASN A 292 -14.95 -10.43 -4.41
N ASN A 293 -14.85 -9.23 -3.84
CA ASN A 293 -15.97 -8.40 -3.38
C ASN A 293 -17.00 -9.12 -2.46
N SER A 294 -16.63 -10.25 -1.86
CA SER A 294 -17.55 -11.13 -1.12
C SER A 294 -17.13 -11.31 0.33
N VAL A 295 -15.83 -11.19 0.63
CA VAL A 295 -15.28 -11.39 1.98
C VAL A 295 -14.38 -10.23 2.33
N MET A 296 -14.38 -9.84 3.60
CA MET A 296 -13.42 -8.90 4.16
C MET A 296 -12.64 -9.57 5.28
N ILE A 297 -11.31 -9.51 5.21
CA ILE A 297 -10.44 -9.77 6.35
C ILE A 297 -10.09 -8.44 6.96
N LYS A 298 -10.30 -8.31 8.27
CA LYS A 298 -9.90 -7.15 9.06
C LYS A 298 -8.94 -7.60 10.15
N MET A 299 -7.73 -7.06 10.13
CA MET A 299 -6.70 -7.32 11.14
C MET A 299 -6.57 -6.10 12.05
N LEU A 300 -6.86 -6.31 13.33
CA LEU A 300 -6.61 -5.34 14.38
C LEU A 300 -5.09 -5.24 14.58
N ARG A 301 -4.54 -4.03 14.45
CA ARG A 301 -3.08 -3.82 14.50
C ARG A 301 -2.56 -3.63 15.90
N ARG A 302 -3.32 -2.96 16.75
CA ARG A 302 -3.02 -2.82 18.17
C ARG A 302 -3.99 -3.73 18.92
N VAL A 303 -3.45 -4.62 19.73
CA VAL A 303 -4.22 -5.66 20.43
C VAL A 303 -4.08 -5.47 21.93
N ALA A 304 -5.07 -5.93 22.69
CA ALA A 304 -5.04 -5.90 24.15
C ALA A 304 -5.63 -7.18 24.72
N THR A 305 -5.32 -7.47 25.99
CA THR A 305 -5.98 -8.55 26.71
C THR A 305 -7.47 -8.24 26.85
N GLY A 306 -8.31 -9.23 26.59
CA GLY A 306 -9.76 -9.13 26.58
C GLY A 306 -10.35 -9.38 25.18
N ILE A 307 -11.67 -9.42 25.13
CA ILE A 307 -12.40 -9.53 23.86
C ILE A 307 -12.54 -8.14 23.27
N HIS A 308 -12.16 -7.97 22.00
CA HIS A 308 -12.36 -6.71 21.30
C HIS A 308 -13.87 -6.49 21.04
N PRO A 309 -14.44 -5.29 21.28
CA PRO A 309 -15.88 -5.05 21.15
C PRO A 309 -16.45 -5.36 19.76
N GLU A 310 -15.67 -5.14 18.70
CA GLU A 310 -16.07 -5.49 17.33
C GLU A 310 -16.23 -7.00 17.15
N LEU A 311 -15.37 -7.79 17.82
CA LEU A 311 -15.45 -9.24 17.79
C LEU A 311 -16.62 -9.75 18.63
N GLU A 312 -16.79 -9.22 19.83
CA GLU A 312 -17.91 -9.56 20.72
C GLU A 312 -19.27 -9.31 20.05
N MET A 313 -19.48 -8.07 19.58
CA MET A 313 -20.75 -7.67 18.97
C MET A 313 -20.96 -8.33 17.61
N GLY A 314 -19.91 -8.47 16.80
CA GLY A 314 -19.96 -9.13 15.51
C GLY A 314 -20.40 -10.58 15.63
N THR A 315 -19.79 -11.33 16.55
CA THR A 315 -20.14 -12.72 16.83
C THR A 315 -21.57 -12.82 17.36
N PHE A 316 -21.92 -12.04 18.39
CA PHE A 316 -23.26 -12.08 18.98
C PHE A 316 -24.40 -11.80 17.98
N LEU A 317 -24.25 -10.76 17.15
CA LEU A 317 -25.27 -10.39 16.16
C LEU A 317 -25.36 -11.41 15.02
N THR A 318 -24.22 -12.01 14.63
CA THR A 318 -24.18 -13.07 13.61
C THR A 318 -24.89 -14.33 14.10
N GLU A 319 -24.63 -14.76 15.33
CA GLU A 319 -25.29 -15.93 15.94
C GLU A 319 -26.80 -15.75 16.08
N ARG A 320 -27.26 -14.50 16.26
CA ARG A 320 -28.70 -14.16 16.34
C ARG A 320 -29.34 -13.94 14.97
N GLY A 321 -28.61 -14.10 13.88
CA GLY A 321 -29.13 -13.94 12.51
C GLY A 321 -29.57 -12.50 12.20
N PHE A 322 -28.94 -11.49 12.82
CA PHE A 322 -29.30 -10.10 12.58
C PHE A 322 -28.85 -9.64 11.19
N GLY A 323 -29.80 -9.43 10.28
CA GLY A 323 -29.53 -9.18 8.85
C GLY A 323 -29.01 -7.79 8.47
N HIS A 324 -28.81 -6.87 9.42
CA HIS A 324 -28.30 -5.51 9.17
C HIS A 324 -26.82 -5.32 9.52
N ILE A 325 -26.07 -6.42 9.56
CA ILE A 325 -24.61 -6.42 9.67
C ILE A 325 -24.00 -7.31 8.58
N SER A 326 -22.71 -7.13 8.33
CA SER A 326 -21.91 -8.14 7.63
C SER A 326 -21.67 -9.31 8.58
N GLY A 327 -22.18 -10.49 8.25
CA GLY A 327 -22.00 -11.69 9.08
C GLY A 327 -20.54 -12.07 9.24
N MET A 328 -20.14 -12.39 10.47
CA MET A 328 -18.80 -12.90 10.76
C MET A 328 -18.62 -14.29 10.15
N LEU A 329 -17.47 -14.52 9.51
CA LEU A 329 -17.09 -15.85 9.00
C LEU A 329 -16.15 -16.60 9.93
N GLY A 330 -15.52 -15.90 10.87
CA GLY A 330 -14.58 -16.49 11.80
C GLY A 330 -13.69 -15.44 12.42
N GLN A 331 -12.84 -15.88 13.33
CA GLN A 331 -11.90 -15.04 14.05
C GLN A 331 -10.56 -15.75 14.24
N VAL A 332 -9.50 -14.95 14.31
CA VAL A 332 -8.17 -15.41 14.69
C VAL A 332 -7.74 -14.60 15.89
N SER A 333 -7.46 -15.26 17.00
CA SER A 333 -7.09 -14.59 18.24
C SER A 333 -6.05 -15.40 18.99
N ARG A 334 -5.18 -14.71 19.71
CA ARG A 334 -4.27 -15.37 20.66
C ARG A 334 -5.02 -15.63 21.95
N ILE A 335 -4.89 -16.83 22.49
CA ILE A 335 -5.28 -17.17 23.85
C ILE A 335 -4.01 -17.19 24.68
N ASN A 336 -3.93 -16.29 25.66
CA ASN A 336 -2.76 -16.21 26.54
C ASN A 336 -2.68 -17.44 27.47
N ARG A 337 -1.60 -17.56 28.24
CA ARG A 337 -1.41 -18.70 29.17
C ARG A 337 -2.45 -18.77 30.28
N GLN A 338 -3.19 -17.70 30.54
CA GLN A 338 -4.27 -17.62 31.53
C GLN A 338 -5.64 -18.00 30.92
N GLY A 339 -5.68 -18.31 29.62
CA GLY A 339 -6.91 -18.67 28.91
C GLY A 339 -7.70 -17.46 28.42
N GLU A 340 -7.16 -16.25 28.51
CA GLU A 340 -7.83 -15.02 28.07
C GLU A 340 -7.50 -14.70 26.61
N PRO A 341 -8.47 -14.23 25.82
CA PRO A 341 -8.20 -13.77 24.47
C PRO A 341 -7.37 -12.47 24.51
N VAL A 342 -6.50 -12.33 23.52
CA VAL A 342 -5.79 -11.10 23.18
C VAL A 342 -6.20 -10.77 21.75
N ALA A 343 -6.98 -9.70 21.61
CA ALA A 343 -7.66 -9.33 20.37
C ALA A 343 -7.54 -7.82 20.09
#